data_AF-A0A9D5ZX97-F1
#
_entry.id   AF-A0A9D5ZX97-F1
#
_cell.length_a   1.000
_cell.length_b   1.000
_cell.length_c   1.000
_cell.angle_alpha   90.00
_cell.angle_beta   90.00
_cell.angle_gamma   90.00
#
_symmetry.space_group_name_H-M   'P 1'
#
loop_
_entity.id
_entity.type
_entity.pdbx_description
1 polymer ?
#
loop_
_entity_poly.entity_id
_entity_poly.type
_entity_poly.pdbx_seq_one_letter_code
_entity_poly.pdbx_strand_id
1 'polypeptide(L)'
;MRKTFKLLLLFSFVVLLLSACEKQDDKKEGMTDKVQEMAKSRKDALDKSKVVAQKTELENLRAAINAFNASEGRFPKDLAELEQFSGSALDKGVYNYDPKTGALSLK
;
A
#
# COMPACT_ATOMS: atom_id res chain seq x y z
N MET A 1 -64.77 9.02 -9.95
CA MET A 1 -64.19 9.07 -8.58
C MET A 1 -62.88 8.30 -8.38
N ARG A 2 -62.45 7.39 -9.27
CA ARG A 2 -61.19 6.61 -9.08
C ARG A 2 -59.88 7.35 -9.45
N LYS A 3 -59.94 8.40 -10.26
CA LYS A 3 -58.76 9.16 -10.73
C LYS A 3 -58.30 10.23 -9.73
N THR A 4 -59.22 10.85 -9.01
CA THR A 4 -58.92 11.84 -7.95
C THR A 4 -58.30 11.20 -6.72
N PHE A 5 -58.67 9.96 -6.40
CA PHE A 5 -58.07 9.19 -5.29
C PHE A 5 -56.59 8.85 -5.53
N LYS A 6 -56.20 8.51 -6.76
CA LYS A 6 -54.79 8.28 -7.13
C LYS A 6 -53.95 9.57 -7.11
N LEU A 7 -54.56 10.70 -7.49
CA LEU A 7 -53.88 12.00 -7.46
C LEU A 7 -53.60 12.47 -6.03
N LEU A 8 -54.53 12.21 -5.09
CA LEU A 8 -54.40 12.57 -3.68
C LEU A 8 -53.35 11.70 -2.95
N LEU A 9 -53.24 10.43 -3.33
CA LEU A 9 -52.22 9.50 -2.81
C LEU A 9 -50.80 9.86 -3.27
N LEU A 10 -50.64 10.32 -4.51
CA LEU A 10 -49.35 10.80 -5.04
C LEU A 10 -48.93 12.13 -4.39
N PHE A 11 -49.87 13.03 -4.12
CA PHE A 11 -49.57 14.31 -3.47
C PHE A 11 -49.14 14.12 -2.01
N SER A 12 -49.71 13.14 -1.30
CA SER A 12 -49.32 12.79 0.07
C SER A 12 -47.89 12.23 0.16
N PHE A 13 -47.43 11.47 -0.83
CA PHE A 13 -46.08 10.91 -0.85
C PHE A 13 -45.00 11.99 -1.09
N VAL A 14 -45.32 13.04 -1.85
CA VAL A 14 -44.40 14.15 -2.13
C VAL A 14 -44.22 15.07 -0.92
N VAL A 15 -45.26 15.27 -0.11
CA VAL A 15 -45.18 16.09 1.11
C VAL A 15 -44.33 15.40 2.20
N LEU A 16 -44.32 14.06 2.25
CA LEU A 16 -43.46 13.28 3.16
C LEU A 16 -41.97 13.36 2.84
N LEU A 17 -41.60 13.61 1.58
CA LEU A 17 -40.20 13.72 1.14
C LEU A 17 -39.58 15.08 1.47
N LEU A 18 -40.39 16.12 1.75
CA LEU A 18 -39.90 17.47 2.05
C LEU A 18 -39.56 17.68 3.54
N SER A 19 -39.99 16.79 4.43
CA SER A 19 -39.68 16.86 5.86
C SER A 19 -38.36 16.19 6.26
N ALA A 20 -37.65 15.55 5.32
CA ALA A 20 -36.39 14.84 5.60
C ALA A 20 -35.12 15.72 5.49
N CYS A 21 -35.28 17.03 5.24
CA CYS A 21 -34.15 17.97 5.19
C CYS A 21 -34.08 18.79 6.49
N GLU A 22 -33.94 18.10 7.63
CA GLU A 22 -33.53 18.74 8.87
C GLU A 22 -32.09 19.23 8.70
N LYS A 23 -31.93 20.55 8.79
CA LYS A 23 -30.66 21.25 8.71
C LYS A 23 -29.73 20.71 9.80
N GLN A 24 -28.65 20.06 9.37
CA GLN A 24 -27.54 19.72 10.25
C GLN A 24 -26.62 20.93 10.34
N ASP A 25 -26.95 21.83 11.25
CA ASP A 25 -26.04 22.89 11.70
C ASP A 25 -24.84 22.27 12.43
N ASP A 26 -23.66 22.82 12.12
CA ASP A 26 -22.47 22.92 12.97
C ASP A 26 -21.83 21.65 13.54
N LYS A 27 -20.87 21.05 12.82
CA LYS A 27 -19.63 20.49 13.42
C LYS A 27 -18.41 20.63 12.49
N LYS A 28 -17.76 21.80 12.52
CA LYS A 28 -16.44 22.02 11.89
C LYS A 28 -15.24 21.52 12.73
N GLU A 29 -15.45 20.86 13.87
CA GLU A 29 -14.36 20.41 14.74
C GLU A 29 -13.93 18.95 14.55
N GLY A 30 -14.65 18.13 13.77
CA GLY A 30 -14.32 16.69 13.61
C GLY A 30 -13.82 16.26 12.23
N MET A 31 -13.86 17.14 11.23
CA MET A 31 -13.53 16.77 9.84
C MET A 31 -12.02 16.82 9.59
N THR A 32 -11.31 17.77 10.21
CA THR A 32 -9.86 17.89 10.10
C THR A 32 -9.15 16.69 10.73
N ASP A 33 -9.62 16.24 11.90
CA ASP A 33 -9.03 15.11 12.63
C ASP A 33 -9.27 13.78 11.91
N LYS A 34 -10.48 13.52 11.40
CA LYS A 34 -10.76 12.29 10.64
C LYS A 34 -10.02 12.24 9.30
N VAL A 35 -9.88 13.38 8.62
CA VAL A 35 -9.10 13.45 7.37
C VAL A 35 -7.61 13.29 7.65
N GLN A 36 -7.09 13.88 8.74
CA GLN A 36 -5.71 13.66 9.17
C GLN A 36 -5.44 12.22 9.61
N GLU A 37 -6.37 11.60 10.34
CA GLU A 37 -6.27 10.20 10.77
C GLU A 37 -6.30 9.24 9.58
N MET A 38 -7.17 9.48 8.58
CA MET A 38 -7.18 8.72 7.34
C MET A 38 -5.91 8.92 6.50
N ALA A 39 -5.40 10.16 6.42
CA ALA A 39 -4.15 10.46 5.71
C ALA A 39 -2.94 9.79 6.41
N LYS A 40 -2.90 9.82 7.74
CA LYS A 40 -1.87 9.18 8.55
C LYS A 40 -1.92 7.66 8.43
N SER A 41 -3.11 7.07 8.53
CA SER A 41 -3.33 5.62 8.34
C SER A 41 -2.86 5.14 6.96
N ARG A 42 -3.17 5.88 5.90
CA ARG A 42 -2.70 5.56 4.54
C ARG A 42 -1.18 5.69 4.41
N LYS A 43 -0.58 6.72 5.02
CA LYS A 43 0.87 6.90 5.02
C LYS A 43 1.57 5.78 5.78
N ASP A 44 1.08 5.44 6.96
CA ASP A 44 1.61 4.34 7.78
C ASP A 44 1.48 2.99 7.06
N ALA A 45 0.38 2.76 6.35
CA ALA A 45 0.20 1.56 5.53
C ALA A 45 1.20 1.51 4.37
N LEU A 46 1.42 2.64 3.69
CA LEU A 46 2.41 2.75 2.61
C LEU A 46 3.85 2.57 3.10
N ASP A 47 4.18 3.12 4.26
CA ASP A 47 5.52 3.02 4.83
C ASP A 47 5.76 1.58 5.32
N LYS A 48 4.77 0.93 5.95
CA LYS A 48 4.83 -0.50 6.27
C LYS A 48 4.98 -1.37 5.03
N SER A 49 4.23 -1.09 3.95
CA SER A 49 4.36 -1.88 2.72
C SER A 49 5.74 -1.74 2.08
N LYS A 50 6.34 -0.54 2.14
CA LYS A 50 7.72 -0.32 1.66
C LYS A 50 8.74 -1.10 2.48
N VAL A 51 8.63 -1.09 3.82
CA VAL A 51 9.52 -1.85 4.70
C VAL A 51 9.39 -3.34 4.45
N VAL A 52 8.17 -3.85 4.27
CA VAL A 52 7.94 -5.26 3.94
C VAL A 52 8.53 -5.61 2.58
N ALA A 53 8.29 -4.78 1.55
CA ALA A 53 8.84 -5.00 0.22
C ALA A 53 10.36 -5.03 0.24
N GLN A 54 11.02 -4.07 0.91
CA GLN A 54 12.47 -4.03 1.06
C GLN A 54 13.01 -5.26 1.79
N LYS A 55 12.31 -5.75 2.82
CA LYS A 55 12.70 -6.97 3.53
C LYS A 55 12.60 -8.20 2.61
N THR A 56 11.50 -8.35 1.88
CA THR A 56 11.31 -9.46 0.93
C THR A 56 12.36 -9.46 -0.17
N GLU A 57 12.64 -8.29 -0.75
CA GLU A 57 13.68 -8.10 -1.75
C GLU A 57 15.05 -8.56 -1.23
N LEU A 58 15.37 -8.17 0.01
CA LEU A 58 16.64 -8.51 0.64
C LEU A 58 16.77 -10.00 0.99
N GLU A 59 15.68 -10.66 1.37
CA GLU A 59 15.66 -12.13 1.54
C GLU A 59 15.81 -12.86 0.20
N ASN A 60 15.15 -12.40 -0.87
CA ASN A 60 15.30 -12.97 -2.20
C ASN A 60 16.76 -12.86 -2.69
N LEU A 61 17.39 -11.72 -2.44
CA LEU A 61 18.80 -11.50 -2.77
C LEU A 61 19.72 -12.43 -1.98
N ARG A 62 19.48 -12.63 -0.68
CA ARG A 62 20.22 -13.61 0.13
C ARG A 62 20.08 -15.02 -0.41
N ALA A 63 18.86 -15.41 -0.81
CA ALA A 63 18.62 -16.70 -1.43
C ALA A 63 19.41 -16.85 -2.75
N ALA A 64 19.45 -15.80 -3.59
CA ALA A 64 20.23 -15.81 -4.82
C ALA A 64 21.74 -15.91 -4.56
N ILE A 65 22.28 -15.21 -3.57
CA ILE A 65 23.69 -15.31 -3.15
C ILE A 65 24.03 -16.73 -2.71
N ASN A 66 23.15 -17.35 -1.92
CA ASN A 66 23.33 -18.73 -1.46
C ASN A 66 23.26 -19.73 -2.62
N ALA A 67 22.34 -19.52 -3.58
CA ALA A 67 22.25 -20.33 -4.78
C ALA A 67 23.50 -20.20 -5.66
N PHE A 68 24.03 -18.98 -5.82
CA PHE A 68 25.29 -18.74 -6.50
C PHE A 68 26.43 -19.49 -5.82
N ASN A 69 26.54 -19.38 -4.48
CA ASN A 69 27.58 -20.05 -3.72
C ASN A 69 27.47 -21.59 -3.81
N ALA A 70 26.26 -22.14 -3.83
CA ALA A 70 26.03 -23.55 -4.02
C ALA A 70 26.43 -24.04 -5.43
N SER A 71 26.30 -23.19 -6.46
CA SER A 71 26.69 -23.49 -7.85
C SER A 71 28.21 -23.36 -8.07
N GLU A 72 28.79 -22.25 -7.61
CA GLU A 72 30.15 -21.83 -7.95
C GLU A 72 31.19 -22.17 -6.87
N GLY A 73 30.75 -22.60 -5.69
CA GLY A 73 31.62 -22.86 -4.54
C GLY A 73 32.28 -21.62 -3.94
N ARG A 74 31.82 -20.42 -4.34
CA ARG A 74 32.25 -19.11 -3.83
C ARG A 74 31.09 -18.13 -3.83
N PHE A 75 31.19 -17.08 -3.03
CA PHE A 75 30.25 -15.96 -3.14
C PHE A 75 30.50 -15.10 -4.39
N PRO A 76 29.47 -14.38 -4.89
CA PRO A 76 29.64 -13.36 -5.91
C PRO A 76 30.71 -12.35 -5.53
N LYS A 77 31.49 -11.87 -6.50
CA LYS A 77 32.50 -10.83 -6.30
C LYS A 77 31.87 -9.44 -6.08
N ASP A 78 30.69 -9.25 -6.66
CA ASP A 78 29.91 -8.02 -6.60
C ASP A 78 28.44 -8.32 -6.93
N LEU A 79 27.57 -7.32 -6.75
CA LEU A 79 26.15 -7.44 -7.09
C LEU A 79 25.91 -7.54 -8.61
N ALA A 80 26.86 -7.13 -9.46
CA ALA A 80 26.70 -7.24 -10.91
C ALA A 80 26.84 -8.69 -11.39
N GLU A 81 27.71 -9.47 -10.76
CA GLU A 81 27.82 -10.91 -10.99
C GLU A 81 26.55 -11.64 -10.56
N LEU A 82 25.95 -11.21 -9.45
CA LEU A 82 24.67 -11.74 -8.99
C LEU A 82 23.51 -11.39 -9.94
N GLU A 83 23.48 -10.18 -10.52
CA GLU A 83 22.51 -9.79 -11.56
C GLU A 83 22.62 -10.69 -12.79
N GLN A 84 23.85 -10.96 -13.24
CA GLN A 84 24.11 -11.83 -14.39
C GLN A 84 23.66 -13.27 -14.12
N PHE A 85 23.85 -13.76 -12.89
CA PHE A 85 23.42 -15.10 -12.50
C PHE A 85 21.90 -15.21 -12.34
N SER A 86 21.27 -14.24 -11.67
CA SER A 86 19.83 -14.27 -11.36
C SER A 86 18.93 -13.78 -12.50
N GLY A 87 19.50 -13.07 -13.49
CA GLY A 87 18.74 -12.41 -14.55
C GLY A 87 17.87 -11.24 -14.07
N SER A 88 17.97 -10.86 -12.79
CA SER A 88 17.21 -9.78 -12.18
C SER A 88 18.08 -8.54 -12.05
N ALA A 89 17.55 -7.38 -12.45
CA ALA A 89 18.22 -6.10 -12.23
C ALA A 89 18.15 -5.72 -10.74
N LEU A 90 19.27 -5.30 -10.17
CA LEU A 90 19.40 -4.95 -8.76
C LEU A 90 19.73 -3.47 -8.58
N ASP A 91 19.08 -2.82 -7.63
CA ASP A 91 19.45 -1.46 -7.25
C ASP A 91 20.67 -1.48 -6.32
N LYS A 92 21.86 -1.41 -6.92
CA LYS A 92 23.17 -1.36 -6.22
C LYS A 92 23.30 -0.14 -5.30
N GLY A 93 22.49 0.90 -5.50
CA GLY A 93 22.46 2.08 -4.65
C GLY A 93 21.91 1.82 -3.26
N VAL A 94 21.11 0.76 -3.10
CA VAL A 94 20.35 0.47 -1.87
C VAL A 94 21.04 -0.55 -0.97
N TYR A 95 21.96 -1.36 -1.51
CA TYR A 95 22.55 -2.47 -0.78
C TYR A 95 24.03 -2.28 -0.46
N ASN A 96 24.43 -2.78 0.71
CA ASN A 96 25.80 -3.06 1.10
C ASN A 96 26.04 -4.57 0.99
N TYR A 97 27.08 -4.95 0.25
CA TYR A 97 27.42 -6.35 0.00
C TYR A 97 28.89 -6.61 0.34
N ASP A 98 29.15 -7.68 1.08
CA ASP A 98 30.51 -8.19 1.36
C ASP A 98 30.77 -9.51 0.61
N PRO A 99 31.63 -9.50 -0.42
CA PRO A 99 31.93 -10.70 -1.21
C PRO A 99 32.74 -11.76 -0.46
N LYS A 100 33.37 -11.42 0.67
CA LYS A 100 34.14 -12.40 1.45
C LYS A 100 33.24 -13.31 2.28
N THR A 101 32.15 -12.74 2.79
CA THR A 101 31.23 -13.42 3.71
C THR A 101 29.88 -13.72 3.08
N GLY A 102 29.58 -13.14 1.91
CA GLY A 102 28.27 -13.16 1.29
C GLY A 102 27.23 -12.30 2.01
N ALA A 103 27.64 -11.49 3.00
CA ALA A 103 26.72 -10.69 3.79
C ALA A 103 26.08 -9.58 2.96
N LEU A 104 24.76 -9.43 3.12
CA LEU A 104 23.95 -8.42 2.46
C LEU A 104 23.10 -7.66 3.49
N SER A 105 23.18 -6.33 3.44
CA SER A 105 22.38 -5.40 4.24
C SER A 105 21.88 -4.22 3.40
N LEU A 106 20.85 -3.54 3.90
CA LEU A 106 20.45 -2.24 3.37
C LEU A 106 21.49 -1.18 3.77
N LYS A 107 21.67 -0.19 2.90
CA LYS A 107 22.39 1.05 3.21
C LYS A 107 21.60 1.97 4.13
#